data_AF-A0A0N0SHK9-F1
#
_entry.id   AF-A0A0N0SHK9-F1
#
_cell.length_a   1.000
_cell.length_b   1.000
_cell.length_c   1.000
_cell.angle_alpha   90.00
_cell.angle_beta   90.00
_cell.angle_gamma   90.00
#
_symmetry.space_group_name_H-M   'P 1'
#
loop_
_entity.id
_entity.type
_entity.pdbx_description
1 polymer ?
#
loop_
_entity_poly.entity_id
_entity_poly.type
_entity_poly.pdbx_seq_one_letter_code
_entity_poly.pdbx_strand_id
1 'polypeptide(L)'
;MTVGTPPSTEERVLRYLSVGKGFQLFAQEDGKTTLGDHFVFHDDLQDADGTVVGRDAGVCTLASDRSYQLNVTMELPGGCVTAQGFVENELGLLAVTGGTEIYRQVRGDVRIGKSGEEGLDVTLRITGVLAP
;
A
#
# COMPACT_ATOMS: atom_id res chain seq x y z
N MET A 1 -28.38 -29.09 -13.11
CA MET A 1 -27.16 -28.26 -13.03
C MET A 1 -27.60 -26.81 -13.00
N THR A 2 -27.65 -26.18 -11.84
CA THR A 2 -27.93 -24.75 -11.73
C THR A 2 -26.62 -24.00 -11.89
N VAL A 3 -26.50 -23.23 -12.97
CA VAL A 3 -25.43 -22.25 -13.15
C VAL A 3 -25.65 -21.19 -12.07
N GLY A 4 -24.88 -21.25 -11.00
CA GLY A 4 -24.88 -20.22 -9.98
C GLY A 4 -24.48 -18.89 -10.62
N THR A 5 -25.23 -17.84 -10.33
CA THR A 5 -24.88 -16.47 -10.72
C THR A 5 -23.40 -16.24 -10.42
N PRO A 6 -22.58 -15.78 -11.40
CA PRO A 6 -21.18 -15.50 -11.13
C PRO A 6 -21.08 -14.50 -9.97
N PRO A 7 -20.16 -14.70 -9.00
CA PRO A 7 -20.01 -13.78 -7.89
C PRO A 7 -19.78 -12.37 -8.41
N SER A 8 -20.55 -11.40 -7.90
CA SER A 8 -20.49 -10.02 -8.37
C SER A 8 -19.09 -9.43 -8.13
N THR A 9 -18.53 -8.85 -9.18
CA THR A 9 -17.26 -8.11 -9.14
C THR A 9 -17.56 -6.71 -8.61
N GLU A 10 -17.72 -6.57 -7.30
CA GLU A 10 -17.94 -5.25 -6.70
C GLU A 10 -16.62 -4.49 -6.59
N GLU A 11 -16.62 -3.23 -7.03
CA GLU A 11 -15.57 -2.28 -6.68
C GLU A 11 -15.76 -1.85 -5.24
N ARG A 12 -14.69 -1.89 -4.43
CA ARG A 12 -14.64 -1.32 -3.09
C ARG A 12 -13.51 -0.31 -3.02
N VAL A 13 -13.81 0.82 -2.39
CA VAL A 13 -12.84 1.88 -2.13
C VAL A 13 -12.67 2.01 -0.62
N LEU A 14 -11.48 1.67 -0.15
CA LEU A 14 -11.07 1.76 1.24
C LEU A 14 -10.11 2.96 1.37
N ARG A 15 -10.29 3.75 2.42
CA ARG A 15 -9.50 4.98 2.65
C ARG A 15 -8.93 4.93 4.05
N TYR A 16 -7.65 5.22 4.12
CA TYR A 16 -6.89 5.22 5.36
C TYR A 16 -5.98 6.43 5.42
N LEU A 17 -5.65 6.84 6.63
CA LEU A 17 -4.49 7.67 6.91
C LEU A 17 -3.35 6.75 7.33
N SER A 18 -2.23 6.77 6.61
CA SER A 18 -1.00 6.08 7.00
C SER A 18 -0.16 6.97 7.90
N VAL A 19 0.10 6.52 9.12
CA VAL A 19 0.83 7.29 10.14
C VAL A 19 2.13 6.59 10.49
N GLY A 20 3.24 7.25 10.13
CA GLY A 20 4.60 6.76 10.30
C GLY A 20 4.94 6.31 11.71
N LYS A 21 5.39 5.06 11.87
CA LYS A 21 5.88 4.54 13.16
C LYS A 21 7.38 4.33 13.21
N GLY A 22 7.99 4.10 12.06
CA GLY A 22 9.43 3.96 11.96
C GLY A 22 9.89 3.85 10.51
N PHE A 23 11.08 4.37 10.26
CA PHE A 23 11.77 4.18 9.00
C PHE A 23 13.26 3.93 9.25
N GLN A 24 13.88 3.19 8.34
CA GLN A 24 15.31 2.93 8.32
C GLN A 24 15.83 3.13 6.89
N LEU A 25 16.85 3.99 6.76
CA LEU A 25 17.63 4.13 5.54
C LEU A 25 18.80 3.13 5.57
N PHE A 26 18.94 2.39 4.48
CA PHE A 26 20.10 1.57 4.14
C PHE A 26 20.78 2.21 2.93
N ALA A 27 21.73 3.11 3.23
CA ALA A 27 22.52 3.79 2.22
C ALA A 27 23.70 2.91 1.78
N GLN A 28 24.04 2.97 0.49
CA GLN A 28 25.24 2.31 -0.03
C GLN A 28 26.51 3.15 0.21
N GLU A 29 26.37 4.48 0.21
CA GLU A 29 27.45 5.42 0.49
C GLU A 29 27.11 6.30 1.70
N ASP A 30 28.02 6.40 2.66
CA ASP A 30 27.83 7.24 3.83
C ASP A 30 27.64 8.72 3.44
N GLY A 31 26.54 9.30 3.92
CA GLY A 31 26.23 10.73 3.76
C GLY A 31 25.79 11.12 2.34
N LYS A 32 25.49 10.17 1.45
CA LYS A 32 24.97 10.44 0.11
C LYS A 32 23.79 9.54 -0.23
N THR A 33 22.78 10.12 -0.86
CA THR A 33 21.69 9.36 -1.47
C THR A 33 22.11 8.91 -2.87
N THR A 34 22.14 7.60 -3.11
CA THR A 34 22.62 6.98 -4.35
C THR A 34 21.65 5.93 -4.88
N LEU A 35 21.73 5.64 -6.19
CA LEU A 35 20.87 4.64 -6.82
C LEU A 35 21.03 3.29 -6.12
N GLY A 36 19.90 2.65 -5.81
CA GLY A 36 19.88 1.39 -5.07
C GLY A 36 19.88 1.53 -3.54
N ASP A 37 19.87 2.76 -2.99
CA ASP A 37 19.57 2.95 -1.56
C ASP A 37 18.16 2.45 -1.24
N HIS A 38 18.00 1.85 -0.06
CA HIS A 38 16.72 1.32 0.39
C HIS A 38 16.17 2.06 1.61
N PHE A 39 14.87 2.30 1.60
CA PHE A 39 14.12 2.81 2.74
C PHE A 39 13.13 1.73 3.14
N VAL A 40 13.20 1.28 4.38
CA VAL A 40 12.24 0.34 4.95
C VAL A 40 11.39 1.09 5.97
N PHE A 41 10.07 0.97 5.86
CA PHE A 41 9.13 1.66 6.74
C PHE A 41 8.05 0.71 7.27
N HIS A 42 7.40 1.14 8.34
CA HIS A 42 6.14 0.57 8.79
C HIS A 42 5.27 1.63 9.46
N ASP A 43 3.97 1.59 9.16
CA ASP A 43 3.00 2.59 9.58
C ASP A 43 1.74 1.93 10.17
N ASP A 44 0.99 2.71 10.96
CA ASP A 44 -0.39 2.35 11.31
C ASP A 44 -1.34 2.89 10.23
N LEU A 45 -2.34 2.09 9.84
CA LEU A 45 -3.44 2.53 8.99
C LEU A 45 -4.64 2.91 9.88
N GLN A 46 -5.03 4.17 9.82
CA GLN A 46 -6.17 4.70 10.57
C GLN A 46 -7.39 4.92 9.67
N ASP A 47 -8.58 4.64 10.17
CA ASP A 47 -9.84 5.02 9.52
C ASP A 47 -10.18 6.51 9.72
N ALA A 48 -11.35 6.93 9.23
CA ALA A 48 -11.79 8.33 9.30
C ALA A 48 -12.03 8.82 10.73
N ASP A 49 -12.22 7.92 11.70
CA ASP A 49 -12.41 8.25 13.11
C ASP A 49 -11.07 8.26 13.88
N GLY A 50 -9.95 8.01 13.19
CA GLY A 50 -8.62 7.90 13.80
C GLY A 50 -8.35 6.54 14.46
N THR A 51 -9.22 5.54 14.24
CA THR A 51 -9.03 4.21 14.80
C THR A 51 -8.01 3.45 13.97
N VAL A 52 -7.02 2.84 14.62
CA VAL A 52 -6.06 1.95 13.94
C VAL A 52 -6.80 0.68 13.52
N VAL A 53 -6.93 0.48 12.20
CA VAL A 53 -7.63 -0.65 11.60
C VAL A 53 -6.68 -1.63 10.92
N GLY A 54 -5.42 -1.27 10.77
CA GLY A 54 -4.40 -2.11 10.17
C GLY A 54 -3.02 -1.50 10.26
N ARG A 55 -2.10 -2.06 9.50
CA ARG A 55 -0.72 -1.58 9.39
C ARG A 55 -0.22 -1.80 7.98
N ASP A 56 0.77 -1.04 7.58
CA ASP A 56 1.54 -1.36 6.39
C ASP A 56 3.03 -1.43 6.68
N ALA A 57 3.75 -2.05 5.75
CA ALA A 57 5.19 -2.04 5.72
C ALA A 57 5.65 -2.17 4.28
N GLY A 58 6.73 -1.48 3.94
CA GLY A 58 7.24 -1.48 2.58
C GLY A 58 8.72 -1.21 2.48
N VAL A 59 9.21 -1.41 1.27
CA VAL A 59 10.58 -1.10 0.87
C VAL A 59 10.54 -0.22 -0.37
N CYS A 60 11.08 0.99 -0.24
CA CYS A 60 11.40 1.87 -1.37
C CYS A 60 12.86 1.65 -1.77
N THR A 61 13.12 1.52 -3.07
CA THR A 61 14.48 1.49 -3.63
C THR A 61 14.67 2.69 -4.54
N LEU A 62 15.71 3.50 -4.33
CA LEU A 62 15.98 4.66 -5.19
C LEU A 62 16.31 4.19 -6.60
N ALA A 63 15.45 4.51 -7.56
CA ALA A 63 15.54 4.07 -8.95
C ALA A 63 16.01 5.19 -9.90
N SER A 64 15.87 6.46 -9.49
CA SER A 64 16.41 7.65 -10.18
C SER A 64 16.66 8.77 -9.16
N ASP A 65 17.04 9.96 -9.60
CA ASP A 65 17.26 11.13 -8.73
C ASP A 65 16.02 11.53 -7.89
N ARG A 66 14.81 11.16 -8.35
CA ARG A 66 13.54 11.57 -7.73
C ARG A 66 12.51 10.47 -7.58
N SER A 67 12.77 9.28 -8.11
CA SER A 67 11.80 8.17 -8.12
C SER A 67 12.29 6.96 -7.35
N TYR A 68 11.37 6.36 -6.60
CA TYR A 68 11.57 5.12 -5.88
C TYR A 68 10.69 4.02 -6.44
N GLN A 69 11.24 2.80 -6.58
CA GLN A 69 10.43 1.60 -6.72
C GLN A 69 9.95 1.18 -5.33
N LEU A 70 8.64 1.14 -5.14
CA LEU A 70 8.00 0.77 -3.88
C LEU A 70 7.32 -0.60 -4.00
N ASN A 71 7.59 -1.46 -3.02
CA ASN A 71 6.77 -2.64 -2.72
C ASN A 71 6.20 -2.47 -1.32
N VAL A 72 4.88 -2.60 -1.17
CA VAL A 72 4.18 -2.43 0.12
C VAL A 72 3.25 -3.60 0.38
N THR A 73 3.16 -3.99 1.65
CA THR A 73 2.16 -4.94 2.15
C THR A 73 1.31 -4.23 3.19
N MET A 74 0.00 -4.22 2.99
CA MET A 74 -0.98 -3.77 3.97
C MET A 74 -1.59 -4.98 4.65
N GLU A 75 -1.52 -5.03 5.98
CA GLU A 75 -2.27 -5.98 6.81
C GLU A 75 -3.57 -5.29 7.27
N LEU A 76 -4.70 -5.84 6.85
CA LEU A 76 -6.03 -5.33 7.07
C LEU A 76 -6.90 -6.38 7.75
N PRO A 77 -8.08 -6.00 8.29
CA PRO A 77 -9.04 -6.99 8.76
C PRO A 77 -9.40 -7.94 7.62
N GLY A 78 -9.24 -9.23 7.88
CA GLY A 78 -9.52 -10.28 6.90
C GLY A 78 -8.39 -10.60 5.92
N GLY A 79 -7.17 -10.08 6.10
CA GLY A 79 -5.98 -10.54 5.35
C GLY A 79 -5.01 -9.44 4.92
N CYS A 80 -4.09 -9.79 4.03
CA CYS A 80 -3.09 -8.88 3.49
C CYS A 80 -3.38 -8.50 2.04
N VAL A 81 -2.95 -7.31 1.64
CA VAL A 81 -2.93 -6.84 0.26
C VAL A 81 -1.50 -6.40 -0.08
N THR A 82 -0.97 -6.85 -1.22
CA THR A 82 0.35 -6.40 -1.71
C THR A 82 0.18 -5.48 -2.91
N ALA A 83 0.98 -4.42 -2.96
CA ALA A 83 1.00 -3.49 -4.07
C ALA A 83 2.44 -3.07 -4.44
N GLN A 84 2.63 -2.72 -5.70
CA GLN A 84 3.93 -2.32 -6.25
C GLN A 84 3.79 -1.21 -7.29
N GLY A 85 4.75 -0.29 -7.32
CA GLY A 85 4.81 0.77 -8.33
C GLY A 85 6.01 1.70 -8.15
N PHE A 86 5.98 2.81 -8.87
CA PHE A 86 6.93 3.91 -8.69
C PHE A 86 6.26 5.05 -7.92
N VAL A 87 7.02 5.69 -7.03
CA VAL A 87 6.60 6.86 -6.27
C VAL A 87 7.63 7.99 -6.42
N GLU A 88 7.15 9.23 -6.41
CA GLU A 88 7.96 10.44 -6.40
C GLU A 88 7.51 11.34 -5.25
N ASN A 89 8.46 11.80 -4.42
CA ASN A 89 8.16 12.56 -3.20
C ASN A 89 7.07 11.90 -2.34
N GLU A 90 7.17 10.58 -2.14
CA GLU A 90 6.23 9.76 -1.36
C GLU A 90 4.81 9.64 -1.97
N LEU A 91 4.58 10.20 -3.16
CA LEU A 91 3.29 10.13 -3.83
C LEU A 91 3.35 9.19 -5.02
N GLY A 92 2.26 8.48 -5.28
CA GLY A 92 2.19 7.63 -6.46
C GLY A 92 0.94 6.79 -6.56
N LEU A 93 0.94 5.96 -7.60
CA LEU A 93 -0.10 4.99 -7.90
C LEU A 93 0.55 3.62 -8.03
N LEU A 94 0.19 2.71 -7.12
CA LEU A 94 0.70 1.34 -7.10
C LEU A 94 -0.36 0.39 -7.65
N ALA A 95 0.07 -0.62 -8.38
CA ALA A 95 -0.81 -1.71 -8.77
C ALA A 95 -0.95 -2.71 -7.61
N VAL A 96 -2.17 -3.15 -7.31
CA VAL A 96 -2.39 -4.28 -6.41
C VAL A 96 -1.96 -5.56 -7.12
N THR A 97 -0.95 -6.23 -6.55
CA THR A 97 -0.30 -7.41 -7.13
C THR A 97 -0.78 -8.73 -6.52
N GLY A 98 -1.44 -8.70 -5.36
CA GLY A 98 -1.95 -9.89 -4.71
C GLY A 98 -2.58 -9.63 -3.35
N GLY A 99 -2.99 -10.71 -2.70
CA GLY A 99 -3.53 -10.67 -1.35
C GLY A 99 -3.74 -12.06 -0.75
N THR A 100 -4.12 -12.10 0.52
CA THR A 100 -4.45 -13.32 1.28
C THR A 100 -5.87 -13.28 1.78
N GLU A 101 -6.37 -14.42 2.29
CA GLU A 101 -7.70 -14.54 2.90
C GLU A 101 -8.83 -13.91 2.05
N ILE A 102 -9.56 -12.93 2.56
CA ILE A 102 -10.68 -12.32 1.82
C ILE A 102 -10.19 -11.57 0.57
N TYR A 103 -8.90 -11.22 0.52
CA TYR A 103 -8.25 -10.47 -0.56
C TYR A 103 -7.53 -11.35 -1.59
N ARG A 104 -7.62 -12.70 -1.55
CA ARG A 104 -6.86 -13.60 -2.46
C ARG A 104 -7.00 -13.30 -3.95
N GLN A 105 -8.16 -12.77 -4.37
CA GLN A 105 -8.48 -12.56 -5.79
C GLN A 105 -8.63 -11.09 -6.18
N VAL A 106 -8.28 -10.15 -5.31
CA VAL A 106 -8.46 -8.73 -5.61
C VAL A 106 -7.44 -8.23 -6.63
N ARG A 107 -7.85 -7.23 -7.40
CA ARG A 107 -7.02 -6.41 -8.30
C ARG A 107 -7.40 -4.95 -8.10
N GLY A 108 -6.55 -4.04 -8.55
CA GLY A 108 -6.85 -2.62 -8.50
C GLY A 108 -5.60 -1.80 -8.23
N ASP A 109 -5.77 -0.71 -7.49
CA ASP A 109 -4.72 0.28 -7.28
C ASP A 109 -4.70 0.82 -5.85
N VAL A 110 -3.51 1.24 -5.42
CA VAL A 110 -3.29 2.02 -4.21
C VAL A 110 -2.80 3.39 -4.63
N ARG A 111 -3.55 4.43 -4.28
CA ARG A 111 -3.14 5.82 -4.46
C ARG A 111 -2.61 6.37 -3.15
N ILE A 112 -1.40 6.92 -3.20
CA ILE A 112 -0.76 7.62 -2.08
C ILE A 112 -0.84 9.13 -2.35
N GLY A 113 -1.46 9.84 -1.42
CA GLY A 113 -1.69 11.28 -1.44
C GLY A 113 -1.09 11.96 -0.21
N LYS A 114 -1.05 13.29 -0.22
CA LYS A 114 -0.63 14.07 0.96
C LYS A 114 -1.79 14.17 1.94
N SER A 115 -1.51 13.94 3.23
CA SER A 115 -2.46 14.21 4.31
C SER A 115 -1.84 15.12 5.36
N GLY A 116 -2.25 16.39 5.40
CA GLY A 116 -1.83 17.34 6.44
C GLY A 116 -0.34 17.28 6.81
N GLU A 117 -0.02 17.43 8.10
CA GLU A 117 1.33 17.24 8.65
C GLU A 117 1.55 15.85 9.28
N GLU A 118 0.48 15.05 9.45
CA GLU A 118 0.49 13.87 10.33
C GLU A 118 0.54 12.52 9.59
N GLY A 119 0.50 12.49 8.25
CA GLY A 119 0.60 11.23 7.52
C GLY A 119 0.40 11.30 6.00
N LEU A 120 0.14 10.15 5.40
CA LEU A 120 -0.17 10.01 3.97
C LEU A 120 -1.60 9.50 3.78
N ASP A 121 -2.31 10.08 2.81
CA ASP A 121 -3.63 9.59 2.43
C ASP A 121 -3.43 8.33 1.58
N VAL A 122 -3.92 7.18 2.05
CA VAL A 122 -3.85 5.90 1.33
C VAL A 122 -5.26 5.52 0.88
N THR A 123 -5.50 5.52 -0.43
CA THR A 123 -6.74 5.03 -1.02
C THR A 123 -6.50 3.71 -1.73
N LEU A 124 -7.05 2.63 -1.19
CA LEU A 124 -7.05 1.30 -1.79
C LEU A 124 -8.36 1.10 -2.57
N ARG A 125 -8.25 1.06 -3.90
CA ARG A 125 -9.36 0.65 -4.77
C ARG A 125 -9.15 -0.79 -5.18
N ILE A 126 -10.10 -1.66 -4.83
CA ILE A 126 -10.08 -3.07 -5.17
C ILE A 126 -11.32 -3.47 -5.96
N THR A 127 -11.11 -4.40 -6.88
CA THR A 127 -12.13 -5.09 -7.65
C THR A 127 -11.87 -6.59 -7.53
N GLY A 128 -12.93 -7.37 -7.37
CA GLY A 128 -12.83 -8.82 -7.26
C GLY A 128 -13.83 -9.39 -6.28
N VAL A 129 -13.83 -10.73 -6.18
CA VAL A 129 -14.66 -11.44 -5.21
C VAL A 129 -13.92 -11.44 -3.89
N LEU A 130 -14.47 -10.75 -2.89
CA LEU A 130 -14.02 -10.97 -1.52
C LEU A 130 -14.58 -12.30 -1.05
N ALA A 131 -13.69 -13.25 -0.77
CA ALA A 131 -14.11 -14.53 -0.21
C ALA A 131 -14.47 -14.33 1.28
N PRO A 132 -15.59 -14.87 1.77
CA PRO A 132 -15.92 -14.86 3.19
C PRO A 132 -14.97 -15.73 4.02
#